data_AF-A0A6M1YEN1-F1
#
_entry.id   AF-A0A6M1YEN1-F1
#
_cell.length_a   1.000
_cell.length_b   1.000
_cell.length_c   1.000
_cell.angle_alpha   90.00
_cell.angle_beta   90.00
_cell.angle_gamma   90.00
#
_symmetry.space_group_name_H-M   'P 1'
#
loop_
_entity.id
_entity.type
_entity.pdbx_description
1 polymer ?
#
loop_
_entity_poly.entity_id
_entity_poly.type
_entity_poly.pdbx_seq_one_letter_code
_entity_poly.pdbx_strand_id
1 'polypeptide(L)' 'MEAAIHDAFPGAIVRRVEIDDDPELMGRFGRDVPVLALDDEVVCKHFLDTARLHAALRAPSTGSRPV' A
#
# COMPACT_ATOMS: atom_id res chain seq x y z
N MET A 1 -7.36 4.80 -7.18
CA MET A 1 -7.06 4.09 -5.91
C MET A 1 -7.12 5.05 -4.73
N GLU A 2 -6.33 6.13 -4.71
CA GLU A 2 -6.28 7.12 -3.62
C GLU A 2 -7.63 7.70 -3.17
N ALA A 3 -8.47 8.16 -4.11
CA ALA A 3 -9.80 8.70 -3.78
C ALA A 3 -10.69 7.66 -3.04
N ALA A 4 -10.59 6.38 -3.41
CA ALA A 4 -11.34 5.31 -2.76
C ALA A 4 -10.77 4.97 -1.36
N ILE A 5 -9.48 5.24 -1.12
CA ILE A 5 -8.91 5.13 0.22
C ILE A 5 -9.41 6.27 1.10
N HIS A 6 -9.46 7.51 0.59
CA HIS A 6 -10.00 8.64 1.36
C HIS A 6 -11.49 8.51 1.65
N ASP A 7 -12.27 7.96 0.72
CA ASP A 7 -13.69 7.66 0.92
C ASP A 7 -13.90 6.58 2.00
N ALA A 8 -13.18 5.45 1.89
CA ALA A 8 -13.29 4.35 2.84
C ALA A 8 -12.63 4.65 4.21
N PHE A 9 -11.61 5.49 4.23
CA PHE A 9 -10.79 5.82 5.39
C PHE A 9 -10.46 7.33 5.43
N PRO A 10 -11.40 8.18 5.89
CA PRO A 10 -11.25 9.64 5.86
C PRO A 10 -10.13 10.20 6.74
N GLY A 11 -9.48 9.38 7.58
CA GLY A 11 -8.31 9.74 8.37
C GLY A 11 -7.00 9.05 7.94
N ALA A 12 -7.02 8.25 6.87
CA ALA A 12 -5.82 7.56 6.41
C ALA A 12 -4.86 8.53 5.70
N ILE A 13 -3.57 8.45 6.04
CA ILE A 13 -2.51 9.17 5.34
C ILE A 13 -2.04 8.29 4.18
N VAL A 14 -2.25 8.77 2.96
CA VAL A 14 -1.79 8.07 1.74
C VAL A 14 -0.59 8.82 1.17
N ARG A 15 0.52 8.11 0.98
CA ARG A 15 1.71 8.64 0.31
C ARG A 15 1.88 7.96 -1.04
N ARG A 16 1.95 8.76 -2.11
CA ARG A 16 2.37 8.26 -3.42
C ARG A 16 3.87 8.10 -3.47
N VAL A 17 4.31 7.00 -4.07
CA VAL A 17 5.70 6.69 -4.32
C VAL A 17 5.79 6.36 -5.81
N GLU A 18 6.52 7.18 -6.54
CA GLU A 18 6.89 6.89 -7.93
C GLU A 18 7.98 5.83 -7.89
N ILE A 19 7.77 4.69 -8.55
CA ILE A 19 8.76 3.60 -8.54
C ILE A 19 9.80 3.75 -9.66
N ASP A 20 9.60 4.70 -10.58
CA ASP A 20 10.45 4.88 -11.76
C ASP A 20 11.87 5.35 -11.41
N ASP A 21 12.04 6.05 -10.29
CA ASP A 21 13.34 6.53 -9.79
C ASP A 21 14.03 5.52 -8.85
N ASP A 22 13.32 4.48 -8.40
CA ASP A 22 13.81 3.49 -7.44
C ASP A 22 13.97 2.12 -8.12
N PRO A 23 15.19 1.70 -8.52
CA PRO A 23 15.40 0.45 -9.25
C PRO A 23 15.01 -0.80 -8.44
N GLU A 24 15.07 -0.73 -7.10
CA GLU A 24 14.58 -1.81 -6.23
C GLU A 24 13.05 -1.92 -6.27
N LEU A 25 12.33 -0.80 -6.22
CA LEU A 25 10.87 -0.78 -6.34
C LEU A 25 10.44 -1.15 -7.77
N MET A 26 11.16 -0.69 -8.78
CA MET A 26 10.94 -1.07 -10.18
C MET A 26 11.20 -2.57 -10.40
N GLY A 27 12.20 -3.16 -9.75
CA GLY A 27 12.43 -4.61 -9.79
C GLY A 27 11.37 -5.41 -9.04
N ARG A 28 10.89 -4.90 -7.89
CA ARG A 28 9.92 -5.58 -7.03
C ARG A 28 8.48 -5.47 -7.52
N PHE A 29 8.11 -4.32 -8.07
CA PHE A 29 6.74 -4.01 -8.50
C PHE A 29 6.63 -3.88 -10.02
N GLY A 30 7.59 -3.25 -10.68
CA GLY A 30 7.63 -3.14 -12.14
C GLY A 30 6.31 -2.67 -12.75
N ARG A 31 5.64 -3.55 -13.51
CA ARG A 31 4.37 -3.24 -14.18
C ARG A 31 3.12 -3.55 -13.36
N ASP A 32 3.25 -4.05 -12.14
CA ASP A 32 2.11 -4.36 -11.26
C ASP A 32 1.50 -3.10 -10.59
N VAL A 33 1.99 -1.91 -10.94
CA VAL A 33 1.44 -0.64 -10.48
C VAL A 33 0.04 -0.36 -11.06
N PRO A 34 -0.88 0.24 -10.30
CA PRO A 34 -0.73 0.75 -8.94
C PRO A 34 -0.78 -0.35 -7.87
N VAL A 35 0.17 -0.30 -6.92
CA VAL A 35 0.27 -1.19 -5.76
C VAL A 35 0.01 -0.40 -4.49
N LEU A 36 -0.79 -0.98 -3.58
CA LEU A 36 -0.98 -0.46 -2.23
C LEU A 36 -0.23 -1.36 -1.24
N ALA A 37 0.69 -0.76 -0.49
CA ALA A 37 1.43 -1.43 0.57
C ALA A 37 1.21 -0.74 1.93
N LEU A 38 1.22 -1.52 2.99
CA LEU A 38 1.15 -1.08 4.38
C LEU A 38 2.36 -1.68 5.12
N ASP A 39 3.21 -0.85 5.72
CA ASP A 39 4.44 -1.30 6.41
C ASP A 39 5.29 -2.30 5.59
N ASP A 40 5.51 -2.01 4.29
CA ASP A 40 6.22 -2.84 3.30
C ASP A 40 5.46 -4.11 2.81
N GLU A 41 4.31 -4.44 3.39
CA GLU A 41 3.48 -5.55 2.94
C GLU A 41 2.48 -5.12 1.87
N VAL A 42 2.48 -5.85 0.74
CA VAL A 42 1.55 -5.59 -0.37
C VAL A 42 0.15 -6.04 0.03
N VAL A 43 -0.72 -5.05 0.21
CA VAL A 43 -2.13 -5.30 0.52
C VAL A 43 -2.89 -5.62 -0.76
N CYS A 44 -2.77 -4.77 -1.79
CA CYS A 44 -3.53 -4.92 -3.04
C CYS A 44 -2.72 -4.44 -4.25
N LYS A 45 -3.07 -4.95 -5.43
CA LYS A 45 -2.51 -4.55 -6.73
C LYS A 45 -3.64 -4.30 -7.72
N HIS A 46 -3.47 -3.33 -8.61
CA HIS A 46 -4.40 -2.92 -9.67
C HIS A 46 -5.78 -2.39 -9.21
N PHE A 47 -6.38 -2.96 -8.16
CA PHE A 47 -7.68 -2.58 -7.61
C PHE A 47 -7.62 -2.49 -6.08
N LEU A 48 -8.41 -1.58 -5.52
CA LEU A 48 -8.52 -1.42 -4.07
C LEU A 48 -9.53 -2.43 -3.54
N ASP A 49 -9.05 -3.40 -2.75
CA ASP A 49 -9.94 -4.28 -1.98
C ASP A 49 -10.13 -3.67 -0.59
N THR A 50 -11.27 -3.02 -0.39
CA THR A 50 -11.59 -2.32 0.87
C THR A 50 -11.68 -3.29 2.04
N ALA A 51 -12.20 -4.50 1.85
CA ALA A 51 -12.30 -5.51 2.91
C ALA A 51 -10.91 -5.98 3.37
N ARG A 52 -10.01 -6.26 2.42
CA ARG A 52 -8.62 -6.63 2.71
C ARG A 52 -7.84 -5.50 3.34
N LEU A 53 -8.01 -4.26 2.87
CA LEU A 53 -7.39 -3.09 3.49
C LEU A 53 -7.89 -2.90 4.93
N HIS A 54 -9.19 -3.05 5.16
CA HIS A 54 -9.78 -2.95 6.49
C HIS A 54 -9.27 -4.05 7.43
N ALA A 55 -9.05 -5.27 6.93
CA ALA A 55 -8.44 -6.36 7.69
C ALA A 55 -6.96 -6.06 8.02
N ALA A 56 -6.19 -5.57 7.04
CA ALA A 56 -4.78 -5.22 7.21
C ALA A 56 -4.57 -4.09 8.23
N LEU A 57 -5.42 -3.06 8.21
CA LEU A 57 -5.38 -1.95 9.18
C LEU A 57 -5.80 -2.34 10.59
N ARG A 58 -6.61 -3.40 10.74
CA ARG A 58 -7.11 -3.89 12.02
C ARG A 58 -6.21 -4.96 12.62
N ALA A 59 -5.40 -5.62 11.78
CA ALA A 59 -4.28 -6.41 12.26
C ALA A 59 -3.26 -5.45 12.90
N PRO A 60 -2.68 -5.80 14.06
CA PRO A 60 -1.50 -5.08 14.52
C PRO A 60 -0.46 -5.25 13.42
N SER A 61 -0.12 -4.18 12.70
CA SER A 61 0.98 -4.23 11.75
C SER A 61 2.18 -4.71 12.55
N THR A 62 2.62 -5.93 12.25
CA THR A 62 3.81 -6.50 12.86
C THR A 62 4.96 -5.81 12.16
N GLY A 63 5.12 -4.51 12.44
CA GLY A 63 6.22 -3.70 11.97
C GLY A 63 7.48 -4.35 12.47
N SER A 64 8.24 -4.94 11.56
CA SER A 64 9.59 -5.37 11.83
C SER A 64 10.37 -4.14 12.27
N ARG A 65 10.69 -4.09 13.56
CA ARG A 65 11.45 -3.03 14.22
C ARG A 65 12.79 -2.87 13.47
N PRO A 66 13.19 -1.65 13.05
CA PRO A 66 14.50 -1.48 12.43
C PRO A 66 15.60 -1.81 13.46
N VAL A 67 16.61 -2.57 13.01
CA VAL A 67 17.88 -2.82 13.72
C VAL A 67 18.82 -1.65 13.50
#